data_AF-A0A2K3PAB1-F1
#
_entry.id   AF-A0A2K3PAB1-F1
#
_cell.length_a   1.000
_cell.length_b   1.000
_cell.length_c   1.000
_cell.angle_alpha   90.00
_cell.angle_beta   90.00
_cell.angle_gamma   90.00
#
_symmetry.space_group_name_H-M   'P 1'
#
loop_
_entity.id
_entity.type
_entity.pdbx_description
1 polymer ?
#
loop_
_entity_poly.entity_id
_entity_poly.type
_entity_poly.pdbx_seq_one_letter_code
_entity_poly.pdbx_strand_id
1 'polypeptide(L)'
;GLIDIREAILRQLDDKDLTVVQAALNVDGLQNVLGFSKLLEALQNVLRRCVGKLLSGSTDNVSVTGEVAITCLKKAISYFHDHSDYLKNIAAMIFPLLLVMPQTQGLNLKALVLVNKINWPVYQNIAVSSSDEATSIPGSLSSINLKVINSLAGNFMAHPEDNISWFVESCNDSELSKTLFFFVLLQSLLLIKPKGDEFSALFGSVFPILKAEWESLVNAGDVLLDEFNSEVLDWDCSAFFDQLLYANLRSLNAKVMVCIFWKLIMSADSSGNLLDDSKIKDLFVFFASSKFKHVFSKHLHFLAAHCSVSPARLLSKFFTDEGVPAAVQVESLQCYAFLCRMSQDRWQTELLVEFPSLLVPLAGDNQSVRVASMNCTDELRALWRRIDCSGKINGNNATWFDFLGELLLLLDQQKTLILSDKKFLPSLFASTLGSSCHNILVPQNMENRFDQPTKERIIEFILGSALEFSNYGKLMILSLLKGIGNAIMHPKVAPMLSRFMKQYYDRSRKSSQKFSNTETRIMCLLLEVESCAMSSSSGGDDLQYPLLKALQLDGMTSDDPAYIEPCISVLNKLNSQFYTGLPNEVQVLLAIQLFISRVCCHS
;
A
#
# COMPACT_ATOMS: atom_id res chain seq x y z
N GLY A 1 37.82 49.07 -11.32
CA GLY A 1 38.17 47.64 -11.34
C GLY A 1 37.59 47.05 -12.60
N LEU A 2 38.41 46.44 -13.45
CA LEU A 2 37.97 45.79 -14.68
C LEU A 2 37.12 44.57 -14.32
N ILE A 3 35.82 44.62 -14.60
CA ILE A 3 34.97 43.43 -14.59
C ILE A 3 35.47 42.53 -15.72
N ASP A 4 35.75 41.26 -15.44
CA ASP A 4 36.08 40.26 -16.45
C ASP A 4 34.95 40.25 -17.50
N ILE A 5 35.29 40.33 -18.80
CA ILE A 5 34.33 40.36 -19.91
C ILE A 5 33.35 39.18 -19.79
N ARG A 6 33.83 38.03 -19.30
CA ARG A 6 32.99 36.85 -19.03
C ARG A 6 31.92 37.14 -17.99
N GLU A 7 32.31 37.77 -16.89
CA GLU A 7 31.40 38.11 -15.80
C GLU A 7 30.41 39.22 -16.23
N ALA A 8 30.85 40.16 -17.05
CA ALA A 8 29.97 41.19 -17.61
C ALA A 8 28.87 40.59 -18.48
N ILE A 9 29.21 39.65 -19.39
CA ILE A 9 28.22 38.98 -20.24
C ILE A 9 27.27 38.12 -19.40
N LEU A 10 27.76 37.38 -18.41
CA LEU A 10 26.91 36.58 -17.53
C LEU A 10 25.92 37.45 -16.74
N ARG A 11 26.37 38.61 -16.24
CA ARG A 11 25.49 39.58 -15.57
C ARG A 11 24.42 40.14 -16.51
N GLN A 12 24.75 40.39 -17.78
CA GLN A 12 23.77 40.85 -18.78
C GLN A 12 22.77 39.75 -19.14
N LEU A 13 23.21 38.49 -19.25
CA LEU A 13 22.30 37.35 -19.45
C LEU A 13 21.39 37.13 -18.24
N ASP A 14 21.82 37.51 -17.03
CA ASP A 14 20.99 37.47 -15.82
C ASP A 14 20.23 38.79 -15.54
N ASP A 15 20.23 39.76 -16.46
CA ASP A 15 19.52 41.02 -16.26
C ASP A 15 17.99 40.80 -16.16
N LYS A 16 17.30 41.70 -15.44
CA LYS A 16 15.83 41.70 -15.31
C LYS A 16 15.15 42.28 -16.55
N ASP A 17 15.83 43.22 -17.24
CA ASP A 17 15.39 43.80 -18.50
C ASP A 17 15.71 42.86 -19.66
N LEU A 18 14.66 42.37 -20.30
CA LEU A 18 14.76 41.42 -21.40
C LEU A 18 15.37 42.03 -22.67
N THR A 19 15.38 43.36 -22.81
CA THR A 19 16.08 44.02 -23.92
C THR A 19 17.59 43.94 -23.76
N VAL A 20 18.10 44.00 -22.52
CA VAL A 20 19.51 43.79 -22.19
C VAL A 20 19.90 42.33 -22.43
N VAL A 21 19.05 41.40 -21.99
CA VAL A 21 19.26 39.96 -22.25
C VAL A 21 19.29 39.67 -23.75
N GLN A 22 18.38 40.26 -24.53
CA GLN A 22 18.35 40.12 -25.98
C GLN A 22 19.64 40.62 -26.64
N ALA A 23 20.15 41.78 -26.21
CA ALA A 23 21.41 42.32 -26.70
C ALA A 23 22.58 41.38 -26.39
N ALA A 24 22.63 40.81 -25.18
CA ALA A 24 23.65 39.85 -24.77
C ALA A 24 23.59 38.54 -25.57
N LEU A 25 22.39 38.00 -25.86
CA LEU A 25 22.20 36.80 -26.68
C LEU A 25 22.66 36.99 -28.14
N ASN A 26 22.62 38.23 -28.64
CA ASN A 26 23.03 38.58 -29.99
C ASN A 26 24.53 38.80 -30.14
N VAL A 27 25.31 38.72 -29.06
CA VAL A 27 26.77 38.74 -29.15
C VAL A 27 27.26 37.50 -29.90
N ASP A 28 28.13 37.71 -30.88
CA ASP A 28 28.73 36.62 -31.65
C ASP A 28 29.82 35.90 -30.87
N GLY A 29 29.91 34.58 -31.02
CA GLY A 29 30.97 33.77 -30.42
C GLY A 29 30.86 33.58 -28.90
N LEU A 30 29.67 33.71 -28.30
CA LEU A 30 29.43 33.50 -26.85
C LEU A 30 30.04 32.19 -26.31
N GLN A 31 29.99 31.11 -27.09
CA GLN A 31 30.56 29.81 -26.75
C GLN A 31 32.07 29.85 -26.53
N ASN A 32 32.78 30.72 -27.27
CA ASN A 32 34.23 30.89 -27.17
C ASN A 32 34.62 31.73 -25.95
N VAL A 33 33.72 32.60 -25.49
CA VAL A 33 33.98 33.53 -24.38
C VAL A 33 33.65 32.88 -23.03
N LEU A 34 32.47 32.28 -22.89
CA LEU A 34 31.95 31.76 -21.61
C LEU A 34 32.30 30.30 -21.34
N GLY A 35 32.61 29.53 -22.39
CA GLY A 35 32.70 28.08 -22.33
C GLY A 35 31.32 27.41 -22.31
N PHE A 36 31.26 26.18 -22.82
CA PHE A 36 30.00 25.46 -23.07
C PHE A 36 29.14 25.26 -21.82
N SER A 37 29.72 24.80 -20.70
CA SER A 37 28.96 24.54 -19.46
C SER A 37 28.29 25.80 -18.89
N LYS A 38 29.04 26.90 -18.72
CA LYS A 38 28.48 28.16 -18.17
C LYS A 38 27.48 28.82 -19.12
N LEU A 39 27.71 28.73 -20.43
CA LEU A 39 26.77 29.24 -21.42
C LEU A 39 25.45 28.47 -21.37
N LEU A 40 25.49 27.14 -21.27
CA LEU A 40 24.28 26.33 -21.19
C LEU A 40 23.45 26.69 -19.94
N GLU A 41 24.09 26.80 -18.78
CA GLU A 41 23.42 27.21 -17.54
C GLU A 41 22.77 28.59 -17.67
N ALA A 42 23.49 29.55 -18.26
CA ALA A 42 22.95 30.90 -18.50
C ALA A 42 21.73 30.87 -19.45
N LEU A 43 21.78 30.09 -20.53
CA LEU A 43 20.67 29.92 -21.47
C LEU A 43 19.46 29.23 -20.80
N GLN A 44 19.69 28.19 -19.99
CA GLN A 44 18.64 27.53 -19.20
C GLN A 44 17.94 28.52 -18.26
N ASN A 45 18.70 29.35 -17.56
CA ASN A 45 18.16 30.37 -16.65
C ASN A 45 17.36 31.44 -17.41
N VAL A 46 17.86 31.93 -18.55
CA VAL A 46 17.13 32.86 -19.41
C VAL A 46 15.80 32.26 -19.85
N LEU A 47 15.82 31.03 -20.38
CA LEU A 47 14.61 30.36 -20.86
C LEU A 47 13.59 30.15 -19.73
N ARG A 48 14.02 29.66 -18.57
CA ARG A 48 13.16 29.44 -17.40
C ARG A 48 12.48 30.73 -16.96
N ARG A 49 13.22 31.85 -16.92
CA ARG A 49 12.67 33.17 -16.57
C ARG A 49 11.65 33.66 -17.60
N CYS A 50 11.91 33.49 -18.90
CA CYS A 50 10.96 33.86 -19.95
C CYS A 50 9.68 33.03 -19.87
N VAL A 51 9.78 31.71 -19.68
CA VAL A 51 8.62 30.82 -19.53
C VAL A 51 7.82 31.19 -18.28
N GLY A 52 8.49 31.45 -17.16
CA GLY A 52 7.84 31.90 -15.92
C GLY A 52 7.04 33.19 -16.10
N LYS A 53 7.61 34.20 -16.78
CA LYS A 53 6.92 35.47 -17.08
C LYS A 53 5.69 35.27 -17.99
N LEU A 54 5.77 34.38 -18.97
CA LEU A 54 4.65 34.09 -19.88
C LEU A 54 3.52 33.36 -19.14
N LEU A 55 3.85 32.37 -18.31
CA LEU A 55 2.86 31.61 -17.53
C LEU A 55 2.17 32.46 -16.46
N SER A 56 2.86 33.43 -15.88
CA SER A 56 2.26 34.34 -14.89
C SER A 56 1.29 35.36 -15.49
N GLY A 57 1.09 35.37 -16.82
CA GLY A 57 0.17 36.28 -17.49
C GLY A 57 0.61 37.75 -17.46
N SER A 58 1.91 38.03 -17.31
CA SER A 58 2.44 39.39 -17.33
C SER A 58 2.17 40.02 -18.69
N THR A 59 1.39 41.10 -18.76
CA THR A 59 1.06 41.81 -20.00
C THR A 59 2.23 42.60 -20.58
N ASP A 60 3.23 42.90 -19.75
CA ASP A 60 4.38 43.69 -20.17
C ASP A 60 5.32 42.87 -21.04
N ASN A 61 5.59 43.36 -22.26
CA ASN A 61 6.63 42.84 -23.15
C ASN A 61 6.47 41.35 -23.52
N VAL A 62 5.25 40.83 -23.68
CA VAL A 62 4.97 39.44 -24.10
C VAL A 62 5.70 39.08 -25.40
N SER A 63 5.72 40.00 -26.38
CA SER A 63 6.43 39.82 -27.65
C SER A 63 7.94 39.67 -27.44
N VAL A 64 8.56 40.58 -26.70
CA VAL A 64 10.01 40.56 -26.39
C VAL A 64 10.37 39.32 -25.59
N THR A 65 9.53 38.92 -24.63
CA THR A 65 9.74 37.72 -23.81
C THR A 65 9.73 36.46 -24.67
N GLY A 66 8.78 36.35 -25.59
CA GLY A 66 8.74 35.27 -26.57
C GLY A 66 9.97 35.28 -27.47
N GLU A 67 10.36 36.43 -28.02
CA GLU A 67 11.53 36.58 -28.89
C GLU A 67 12.84 36.18 -28.19
N VAL A 68 13.07 36.64 -26.96
CA VAL A 68 14.25 36.26 -26.17
C VAL A 68 14.29 34.75 -25.95
N ALA A 69 13.17 34.13 -25.59
CA ALA A 69 13.10 32.69 -25.40
C ALA A 69 13.42 31.92 -26.70
N ILE A 70 12.90 32.37 -27.85
CA ILE A 70 13.17 31.75 -29.15
C ILE A 70 14.63 31.91 -29.55
N THR A 71 15.20 33.10 -29.38
CA THR A 71 16.64 33.35 -29.65
C THR A 71 17.50 32.46 -28.78
N CYS A 72 17.16 32.36 -27.48
CA CYS A 72 17.84 31.47 -26.54
C CYS A 72 17.83 30.00 -27.01
N LEU A 73 16.67 29.48 -27.43
CA LEU A 73 16.55 28.11 -27.95
C LEU A 73 17.35 27.91 -29.25
N LYS A 74 17.25 28.85 -30.21
CA LYS A 74 18.01 28.80 -31.46
C LYS A 74 19.52 28.77 -31.20
N LYS A 75 19.99 29.60 -30.27
CA LYS A 75 21.40 29.66 -29.86
C LYS A 75 21.83 28.35 -29.20
N ALA A 76 21.05 27.83 -28.24
CA ALA A 76 21.30 26.55 -27.59
C ALA A 76 21.38 25.40 -28.61
N ILE A 77 20.47 25.32 -29.57
CA ILE A 77 20.54 24.29 -30.62
C ILE A 77 21.80 24.51 -31.48
N SER A 78 22.03 25.73 -31.97
CA SER A 78 23.17 26.01 -32.87
C SER A 78 24.53 25.74 -32.24
N TYR A 79 24.73 26.07 -30.97
CA TYR A 79 26.03 25.95 -30.31
C TYR A 79 26.35 24.53 -29.87
N PHE A 80 25.32 23.72 -29.59
CA PHE A 80 25.51 22.45 -28.92
C PHE A 80 25.02 21.23 -29.74
N HIS A 81 24.44 21.42 -30.93
CA HIS A 81 23.92 20.32 -31.75
C HIS A 81 24.94 19.22 -32.08
N ASP A 82 26.21 19.58 -32.28
CA ASP A 82 27.29 18.62 -32.58
C ASP A 82 27.92 17.97 -31.33
N HIS A 83 27.50 18.37 -30.13
CA HIS A 83 28.12 17.93 -28.88
C HIS A 83 27.22 16.93 -28.15
N SER A 84 27.51 15.65 -28.30
CA SER A 84 26.74 14.54 -27.69
C SER A 84 26.51 14.72 -26.19
N ASP A 85 27.51 15.24 -25.48
CA ASP A 85 27.50 15.38 -24.01
C ASP A 85 26.45 16.40 -23.53
N TYR A 86 26.08 17.37 -24.37
CA TYR A 86 25.12 18.43 -24.04
C TYR A 86 23.74 18.19 -24.66
N LEU A 87 23.61 17.27 -25.61
CA LEU A 87 22.37 17.01 -26.33
C LEU A 87 21.19 16.68 -25.40
N LYS A 88 21.45 15.90 -24.33
CA LYS A 88 20.44 15.56 -23.32
C LYS A 88 19.86 16.78 -22.61
N ASN A 89 20.69 17.81 -22.39
CA ASN A 89 20.29 19.04 -21.72
C ASN A 89 19.52 19.96 -22.67
N ILE A 90 19.90 20.03 -23.94
CA ILE A 90 19.13 20.78 -24.95
C ILE A 90 17.75 20.15 -25.13
N ALA A 91 17.70 18.82 -25.18
CA ALA A 91 16.43 18.10 -25.22
C ALA A 91 15.58 18.46 -23.99
N ALA A 92 16.15 18.39 -22.79
CA ALA A 92 15.44 18.79 -21.58
C ALA A 92 14.94 20.24 -21.60
N MET A 93 15.71 21.18 -22.17
CA MET A 93 15.29 22.59 -22.32
C MET A 93 14.04 22.75 -23.19
N ILE A 94 13.92 21.97 -24.27
CA ILE A 94 12.79 22.10 -25.20
C ILE A 94 11.57 21.29 -24.75
N PHE A 95 11.79 20.21 -23.99
CA PHE A 95 10.74 19.29 -23.55
C PHE A 95 9.48 19.96 -22.98
N PRO A 96 9.55 20.83 -21.95
CA PRO A 96 8.35 21.46 -21.39
C PRO A 96 7.59 22.35 -22.39
N LEU A 97 8.25 22.80 -23.46
CA LEU A 97 7.66 23.67 -24.47
C LEU A 97 6.91 22.92 -25.57
N LEU A 98 7.01 21.58 -25.59
CA LEU A 98 6.27 20.75 -26.53
C LEU A 98 4.78 20.62 -26.13
N LEU A 99 4.44 20.90 -24.86
CA LEU A 99 3.06 21.05 -24.43
C LEU A 99 2.58 22.47 -24.74
N VAL A 100 1.66 22.60 -25.70
CA VAL A 100 1.11 23.90 -26.10
C VAL A 100 0.12 24.38 -25.03
N MET A 101 0.49 25.46 -24.36
CA MET A 101 -0.38 26.16 -23.40
C MET A 101 -0.93 27.44 -24.03
N PRO A 102 -2.14 27.87 -23.66
CA PRO A 102 -2.71 29.14 -24.12
C PRO A 102 -1.79 30.34 -23.87
N GLN A 103 -1.16 30.40 -22.69
CA GLN A 103 -0.31 31.51 -22.26
C GLN A 103 1.04 31.54 -23.00
N THR A 104 1.54 30.39 -23.46
CA THR A 104 2.84 30.27 -24.12
C THR A 104 2.72 29.87 -25.59
N GLN A 105 1.52 29.94 -26.18
CA GLN A 105 1.21 29.36 -27.50
C GLN A 105 2.23 29.76 -28.56
N GLY A 106 2.55 31.06 -28.70
CA GLY A 106 3.50 31.55 -29.70
C GLY A 106 4.92 30.99 -29.53
N LEU A 107 5.36 30.76 -28.29
CA LEU A 107 6.65 30.12 -27.99
C LEU A 107 6.58 28.61 -28.27
N ASN A 108 5.51 27.94 -27.82
CA ASN A 108 5.34 26.49 -28.01
C ASN A 108 5.34 26.10 -29.49
N LEU A 109 4.59 26.82 -30.33
CA LEU A 109 4.52 26.54 -31.77
C LEU A 109 5.89 26.66 -32.45
N LYS A 110 6.71 27.63 -32.03
CA LYS A 110 8.08 27.77 -32.54
C LYS A 110 9.02 26.71 -31.99
N ALA A 111 8.87 26.31 -30.72
CA ALA A 111 9.61 25.20 -30.14
C ALA A 111 9.32 23.89 -30.87
N LEU A 112 8.05 23.65 -31.24
CA LEU A 112 7.63 22.51 -32.04
C LEU A 112 8.28 22.45 -33.43
N VAL A 113 8.58 23.60 -34.05
CA VAL A 113 9.37 23.64 -35.30
C VAL A 113 10.84 23.36 -35.04
N LEU A 114 11.39 23.89 -33.94
CA LEU A 114 12.80 23.73 -33.58
C LEU A 114 13.15 22.31 -33.11
N VAL A 115 12.19 21.56 -32.57
CA VAL A 115 12.43 20.21 -32.03
C VAL A 115 13.01 19.25 -33.07
N ASN A 116 12.63 19.41 -34.35
CA ASN A 116 13.13 18.60 -35.47
C ASN A 116 14.62 18.82 -35.76
N LYS A 117 15.23 19.87 -35.20
CA LYS A 117 16.68 20.14 -35.31
C LYS A 117 17.49 19.45 -34.21
N ILE A 118 16.84 18.83 -33.24
CA ILE A 118 17.49 18.13 -32.13
C ILE A 118 17.42 16.64 -32.40
N ASN A 119 18.58 15.99 -32.54
CA ASN A 119 18.67 14.55 -32.79
C ASN A 119 18.47 13.73 -31.50
N TRP A 120 17.29 13.84 -30.87
CA TRP A 120 16.95 13.10 -29.66
C TRP A 120 15.92 12.00 -29.98
N PRO A 121 16.10 10.75 -29.50
CA PRO A 121 15.24 9.62 -29.88
C PRO A 121 13.74 9.87 -29.64
N VAL A 122 13.38 10.53 -28.54
CA VAL A 122 11.99 10.81 -28.17
C VAL A 122 11.33 11.81 -29.15
N TYR A 123 12.10 12.61 -29.89
CA TYR A 123 11.58 13.70 -30.73
C TYR A 123 11.38 13.33 -32.20
N GLN A 124 11.64 12.08 -32.57
CA GLN A 124 11.45 11.63 -33.95
C GLN A 124 9.98 11.76 -34.36
N ASN A 125 9.72 12.22 -35.59
CA ASN A 125 8.36 12.26 -36.16
C ASN A 125 7.32 13.07 -35.34
N ILE A 126 7.74 14.11 -34.62
CA ILE A 126 6.81 15.12 -34.08
C ILE A 126 6.30 15.94 -35.28
N ALA A 127 5.23 15.46 -35.91
CA ALA A 127 4.71 16.03 -37.15
C ALA A 127 4.13 17.42 -36.91
N VAL A 128 4.86 18.45 -37.34
CA VAL A 128 4.39 19.83 -37.36
C VAL A 128 4.61 20.32 -38.79
N SER A 129 3.52 20.56 -39.53
CA SER A 129 3.58 21.05 -40.91
C SER A 129 4.47 22.29 -40.96
N SER A 130 5.63 22.12 -41.62
CA SER A 130 6.66 23.14 -41.81
C SER A 130 6.13 24.24 -42.71
N SER A 131 5.64 25.31 -42.12
CA SER A 131 5.58 26.60 -42.78
C SER A 131 6.31 27.57 -41.87
N ASP A 132 7.46 28.05 -42.33
CA ASP A 132 8.28 29.06 -41.65
C ASP A 132 7.54 30.40 -41.45
N GLU A 133 6.30 30.54 -41.93
CA GLU A 133 5.48 31.76 -41.86
C GLU A 133 4.07 31.55 -41.26
N ALA A 134 3.68 30.35 -40.83
CA ALA A 134 2.32 30.13 -40.32
C ALA A 134 2.19 30.50 -38.84
N THR A 135 1.66 31.69 -38.56
CA THR A 135 1.11 32.08 -37.25
C THR A 135 -0.07 31.22 -36.78
N SER A 136 -0.48 30.22 -37.55
CA SER A 136 -1.54 29.28 -37.19
C SER A 136 -1.25 27.87 -37.71
N ILE A 137 -1.04 26.93 -36.80
CA ILE A 137 -1.25 25.51 -37.10
C ILE A 137 -2.77 25.31 -37.22
N PRO A 138 -3.31 24.72 -38.31
CA PRO A 138 -4.73 24.44 -38.41
C PRO A 138 -5.14 23.40 -37.35
N GLY A 139 -6.00 23.80 -36.41
CA GLY A 139 -6.57 22.92 -35.38
C GLY A 139 -6.75 23.61 -34.03
N SER A 140 -7.58 23.02 -33.16
CA SER A 140 -7.64 23.44 -31.75
C SER A 140 -6.33 23.08 -31.04
N LEU A 141 -5.99 23.82 -29.97
CA LEU A 141 -4.82 23.52 -29.12
C LEU A 141 -4.81 22.05 -28.66
N SER A 142 -5.97 21.54 -28.30
CA SER A 142 -6.20 20.14 -27.92
C SER A 142 -5.79 19.16 -29.02
N SER A 143 -6.08 19.46 -30.29
CA SER A 143 -5.68 18.62 -31.43
C SER A 143 -4.16 18.62 -31.65
N ILE A 144 -3.51 19.78 -31.48
CA ILE A 144 -2.05 19.91 -31.60
C ILE A 144 -1.36 19.11 -30.49
N ASN A 145 -1.78 19.32 -29.24
CA ASN A 145 -1.25 18.59 -28.08
C ASN A 145 -1.43 17.09 -28.23
N LEU A 146 -2.62 16.62 -28.67
CA LEU A 146 -2.86 15.20 -28.87
C LEU A 146 -1.89 14.59 -29.89
N LYS A 147 -1.66 15.26 -31.02
CA LYS A 147 -0.72 14.78 -32.05
C LYS A 147 0.70 14.69 -31.52
N VAL A 148 1.18 15.73 -30.83
CA VAL A 148 2.52 15.76 -30.24
C VAL A 148 2.68 14.65 -29.19
N ILE A 149 1.71 14.53 -28.27
CA ILE A 149 1.72 13.50 -27.21
C ILE A 149 1.67 12.09 -27.82
N ASN A 150 0.90 11.86 -28.89
CA ASN A 150 0.88 10.57 -29.59
C ASN A 150 2.25 10.20 -30.17
N SER A 151 2.93 11.13 -30.85
CA SER A 151 4.29 10.90 -31.37
C SER A 151 5.27 10.62 -30.24
N LEU A 152 5.26 11.45 -29.18
CA LEU A 152 6.12 11.27 -28.01
C LEU A 152 5.87 9.92 -27.33
N ALA A 153 4.61 9.52 -27.14
CA ALA A 153 4.23 8.26 -26.52
C ALA A 153 4.70 7.04 -27.30
N GLY A 154 4.64 7.11 -28.64
CA GLY A 154 5.17 6.08 -29.53
C GLY A 154 6.69 5.90 -29.37
N ASN A 155 7.43 7.01 -29.41
CA ASN A 155 8.89 6.97 -29.27
C ASN A 155 9.34 6.62 -27.84
N PHE A 156 8.58 7.07 -26.83
CA PHE A 156 8.86 6.79 -25.42
C PHE A 156 8.94 5.28 -25.16
N MET A 157 8.00 4.52 -25.74
CA MET A 157 7.91 3.08 -25.54
C MET A 157 8.98 2.27 -26.29
N ALA A 158 9.77 2.88 -27.18
CA ALA A 158 10.90 2.18 -27.80
C ALA A 158 11.99 1.84 -26.76
N HIS A 159 12.23 2.73 -25.80
CA HIS A 159 13.24 2.57 -24.74
C HIS A 159 12.73 3.21 -23.43
N PRO A 160 11.70 2.63 -22.77
CA PRO A 160 11.02 3.28 -21.66
C PRO A 160 11.94 3.57 -20.47
N GLU A 161 12.84 2.64 -20.11
CA GLU A 161 13.75 2.80 -18.96
C GLU A 161 14.74 3.97 -19.18
N ASP A 162 15.38 4.04 -20.35
CA ASP A 162 16.31 5.11 -20.70
C ASP A 162 15.61 6.47 -20.73
N ASN A 163 14.39 6.50 -21.28
CA ASN A 163 13.60 7.72 -21.37
C ASN A 163 13.11 8.21 -20.00
N ILE A 164 12.76 7.29 -19.10
CA ILE A 164 12.41 7.60 -17.71
C ILE A 164 13.63 8.14 -16.97
N SER A 165 14.79 7.48 -17.11
CA SER A 165 16.04 7.91 -16.49
C SER A 165 16.41 9.33 -16.93
N TRP A 166 16.37 9.59 -18.24
CA TRP A 166 16.59 10.93 -18.79
C TRP A 166 15.63 11.97 -18.23
N PHE A 167 14.33 11.65 -18.15
CA PHE A 167 13.34 12.56 -17.58
C PHE A 167 13.65 12.92 -16.13
N VAL A 168 13.96 11.93 -15.29
CA VAL A 168 14.28 12.12 -13.87
C VAL A 168 15.55 12.96 -13.70
N GLU A 169 16.59 12.68 -14.49
CA GLU A 169 17.86 13.39 -14.39
C GLU A 169 17.80 14.83 -14.90
N SER A 170 17.03 15.07 -15.96
CA SER A 170 17.20 16.29 -16.78
C SER A 170 15.96 17.18 -16.86
N CYS A 171 14.76 16.64 -16.63
CA CYS A 171 13.50 17.34 -16.92
C CYS A 171 12.61 17.58 -15.69
N ASN A 172 12.89 16.95 -14.54
CA ASN A 172 11.96 16.90 -13.40
C ASN A 172 11.90 18.20 -12.55
N ASP A 173 12.53 19.27 -13.01
CA ASP A 173 12.65 20.55 -12.30
C ASP A 173 11.46 21.51 -12.53
N SER A 174 10.65 21.28 -13.56
CA SER A 174 9.51 22.13 -13.91
C SER A 174 8.18 21.38 -13.89
N GLU A 175 7.11 22.05 -13.43
CA GLU A 175 5.76 21.47 -13.43
C GLU A 175 5.25 21.17 -14.84
N LEU A 176 5.58 21.99 -15.83
CA LEU A 176 5.23 21.74 -17.23
C LEU A 176 5.87 20.47 -17.78
N SER A 177 7.15 20.23 -17.45
CA SER A 177 7.84 19.00 -17.82
C SER A 177 7.12 17.78 -17.23
N LYS A 178 6.77 17.84 -15.94
CA LYS A 178 6.01 16.79 -15.24
C LYS A 178 4.66 16.55 -15.90
N THR A 179 3.92 17.61 -16.19
CA THR A 179 2.62 17.54 -16.87
C THR A 179 2.73 16.85 -18.23
N LEU A 180 3.70 17.26 -19.06
CA LEU A 180 3.92 16.61 -20.36
C LEU A 180 4.30 15.14 -20.20
N PHE A 181 5.21 14.82 -19.27
CA PHE A 181 5.61 13.44 -19.00
C PHE A 181 4.43 12.56 -18.58
N PHE A 182 3.56 13.05 -17.68
CA PHE A 182 2.36 12.32 -17.28
C PHE A 182 1.39 12.11 -18.45
N PHE A 183 1.22 13.09 -19.34
CA PHE A 183 0.43 12.87 -20.55
C PHE A 183 1.04 11.85 -21.49
N VAL A 184 2.35 11.91 -21.72
CA VAL A 184 3.07 10.92 -22.53
C VAL A 184 2.89 9.53 -21.94
N LEU A 185 3.08 9.36 -20.63
CA LEU A 185 2.92 8.09 -19.93
C LEU A 185 1.48 7.57 -19.99
N LEU A 186 0.49 8.41 -19.71
CA LEU A 186 -0.92 8.04 -19.82
C LEU A 186 -1.26 7.58 -21.25
N GLN A 187 -0.79 8.32 -22.26
CA GLN A 187 -1.04 7.99 -23.65
C GLN A 187 -0.31 6.71 -24.09
N SER A 188 0.92 6.48 -23.63
CA SER A 188 1.67 5.24 -23.89
C SER A 188 0.91 4.02 -23.35
N LEU A 189 0.36 4.10 -22.14
CA LEU A 189 -0.43 3.03 -21.54
C LEU A 189 -1.74 2.78 -22.31
N LEU A 190 -2.38 3.83 -22.81
CA LEU A 190 -3.61 3.73 -23.60
C LEU A 190 -3.39 3.09 -24.97
N LEU A 191 -2.32 3.49 -25.69
CA LEU A 191 -2.08 3.08 -27.07
C LEU A 191 -1.36 1.73 -27.18
N ILE A 192 -0.30 1.53 -26.38
CA ILE A 192 0.67 0.45 -26.63
C ILE A 192 0.34 -0.79 -25.81
N LYS A 193 -0.31 -0.62 -24.64
CA LYS A 193 -0.74 -1.71 -23.76
C LYS A 193 0.37 -2.75 -23.56
N PRO A 194 1.48 -2.36 -22.88
CA PRO A 194 2.66 -3.22 -22.74
C PRO A 194 2.31 -4.57 -22.10
N LYS A 195 3.03 -5.63 -22.50
CA LYS A 195 2.77 -7.02 -22.08
C LYS A 195 4.05 -7.69 -21.59
N GLY A 196 3.88 -8.73 -20.76
CA GLY A 196 4.98 -9.55 -20.24
C GLY A 196 6.08 -8.73 -19.57
N ASP A 197 7.32 -9.00 -19.95
CA ASP A 197 8.51 -8.39 -19.37
C ASP A 197 8.58 -6.88 -19.61
N GLU A 198 8.08 -6.39 -20.76
CA GLU A 198 8.02 -4.94 -21.06
C GLU A 198 7.14 -4.19 -20.06
N PHE A 199 6.01 -4.79 -19.64
CA PHE A 199 5.17 -4.22 -18.59
C PHE A 199 5.89 -4.22 -17.25
N SER A 200 6.57 -5.32 -16.89
CA SER A 200 7.28 -5.43 -15.61
C SER A 200 8.41 -4.40 -15.50
N ALA A 201 9.19 -4.22 -16.56
CA ALA A 201 10.24 -3.22 -16.69
C ALA A 201 9.69 -1.79 -16.57
N LEU A 202 8.63 -1.48 -17.33
CA LEU A 202 7.96 -0.18 -17.26
C LEU A 202 7.41 0.08 -15.86
N PHE A 203 6.70 -0.88 -15.27
CA PHE A 203 6.12 -0.74 -13.92
C PHE A 203 7.22 -0.53 -12.88
N GLY A 204 8.30 -1.31 -12.91
CA GLY A 204 9.43 -1.21 -11.98
C GLY A 204 10.12 0.16 -12.04
N SER A 205 10.19 0.77 -13.23
CA SER A 205 10.79 2.09 -13.43
C SER A 205 9.84 3.24 -13.09
N VAL A 206 8.57 3.14 -13.48
CA VAL A 206 7.57 4.22 -13.35
C VAL A 206 6.97 4.30 -11.94
N PHE A 207 6.66 3.17 -11.31
CA PHE A 207 5.93 3.16 -10.03
C PHE A 207 6.65 3.94 -8.92
N PRO A 208 7.97 3.79 -8.70
CA PRO A 208 8.69 4.57 -7.69
C PRO A 208 8.60 6.08 -7.92
N ILE A 209 8.66 6.52 -9.18
CA ILE A 209 8.59 7.94 -9.56
C ILE A 209 7.19 8.48 -9.31
N LEU A 210 6.15 7.78 -9.78
CA LEU A 210 4.77 8.19 -9.53
C LEU A 210 4.46 8.23 -8.03
N LYS A 211 4.96 7.27 -7.25
CA LYS A 211 4.80 7.25 -5.81
C LYS A 211 5.45 8.47 -5.16
N ALA A 212 6.71 8.76 -5.49
CA ALA A 212 7.45 9.90 -4.92
C ALA A 212 6.80 11.25 -5.28
N GLU A 213 6.39 11.42 -6.55
CA GLU A 213 5.72 12.63 -6.99
C GLU A 213 4.34 12.79 -6.34
N TRP A 214 3.59 11.69 -6.16
CA TRP A 214 2.31 11.73 -5.46
C TRP A 214 2.47 12.16 -4.00
N GLU A 215 3.40 11.52 -3.28
CA GLU A 215 3.69 11.85 -1.88
C GLU A 215 4.15 13.31 -1.73
N SER A 216 4.97 13.81 -2.66
CA SER A 216 5.40 15.21 -2.72
C SER A 216 4.21 16.17 -2.88
N LEU A 217 3.33 15.91 -3.86
CA LEU A 217 2.13 16.73 -4.12
C LEU A 217 1.19 16.75 -2.91
N VAL A 218 0.96 15.59 -2.29
CA VAL A 218 0.05 15.45 -1.14
C VAL A 218 0.61 16.16 0.11
N ASN A 219 1.91 16.06 0.35
CA ASN A 219 2.57 16.69 1.51
C ASN A 219 2.65 18.22 1.39
N ALA A 220 2.79 18.75 0.17
CA ALA A 220 2.79 20.18 -0.08
C ALA A 220 1.42 20.84 0.20
N GLY A 221 0.33 20.06 0.24
CA GLY A 221 -1.03 20.59 0.48
C GLY A 221 -1.63 21.32 -0.73
N ASP A 222 -0.97 21.25 -1.89
CA ASP A 222 -1.35 21.96 -3.12
C ASP A 222 -2.43 21.25 -3.95
N VAL A 223 -2.93 20.12 -3.46
CA VAL A 223 -3.84 19.23 -4.19
C VAL A 223 -5.27 19.42 -3.68
N LEU A 224 -6.12 20.00 -4.54
CA LEU A 224 -7.57 20.00 -4.37
C LEU A 224 -8.17 18.85 -5.17
N LEU A 225 -8.60 17.80 -4.47
CA LEU A 225 -9.26 16.61 -5.03
C LEU A 225 -10.65 16.35 -4.43
N ASP A 226 -11.19 17.32 -3.69
CA ASP A 226 -12.41 17.16 -2.89
C ASP A 226 -13.65 16.78 -3.73
N GLU A 227 -13.60 16.97 -5.05
CA GLU A 227 -14.64 16.58 -6.02
C GLU A 227 -14.12 15.64 -7.13
N PHE A 228 -13.21 14.71 -6.83
CA PHE A 228 -12.78 13.73 -7.82
C PHE A 228 -13.95 12.83 -8.24
N ASN A 229 -14.43 12.98 -9.48
CA ASN A 229 -15.42 12.08 -10.08
C ASN A 229 -14.73 10.83 -10.65
N SER A 230 -15.30 9.68 -10.33
CA SER A 230 -14.84 8.38 -10.80
C SER A 230 -14.94 8.15 -12.32
N GLU A 231 -15.66 9.03 -13.05
CA GLU A 231 -15.69 9.09 -14.53
C GLU A 231 -14.33 9.50 -15.13
N VAL A 232 -13.52 10.24 -14.38
CA VAL A 232 -12.20 10.73 -14.82
C VAL A 232 -11.26 9.56 -15.15
N LEU A 233 -11.48 8.38 -14.57
CA LEU A 233 -10.67 7.18 -14.83
C LEU A 233 -10.83 6.64 -16.27
N ASP A 234 -11.94 6.96 -16.92
CA ASP A 234 -12.23 6.53 -18.29
C ASP A 234 -11.75 7.54 -19.33
N TRP A 235 -11.28 8.70 -18.90
CA TRP A 235 -10.79 9.76 -19.77
C TRP A 235 -9.49 9.38 -20.48
N ASP A 236 -9.35 9.91 -21.70
CA ASP A 236 -8.08 9.97 -22.42
C ASP A 236 -7.39 11.33 -22.18
N CYS A 237 -6.23 11.55 -22.78
CA CYS A 237 -5.52 12.82 -22.64
C CYS A 237 -6.36 14.02 -23.14
N SER A 238 -7.23 13.82 -24.14
CA SER A 238 -7.97 14.90 -24.76
C SER A 238 -8.97 15.56 -23.81
N ALA A 239 -9.60 14.76 -22.94
CA ALA A 239 -10.54 15.24 -21.92
C ALA A 239 -9.89 16.13 -20.86
N PHE A 240 -8.57 16.07 -20.69
CA PHE A 240 -7.83 16.93 -19.76
C PHE A 240 -7.36 18.25 -20.39
N PHE A 241 -7.31 18.36 -21.73
CA PHE A 241 -6.73 19.55 -22.37
C PHE A 241 -7.54 20.82 -22.12
N ASP A 242 -8.85 20.71 -21.93
CA ASP A 242 -9.69 21.87 -21.57
C ASP A 242 -9.33 22.41 -20.18
N GLN A 243 -8.73 21.59 -19.31
CA GLN A 243 -8.26 22.02 -17.99
C GLN A 243 -6.92 22.76 -18.05
N LEU A 244 -6.14 22.66 -19.14
CA LEU A 244 -4.87 23.39 -19.30
C LEU A 244 -5.06 24.92 -19.33
N LEU A 245 -6.26 25.40 -19.64
CA LEU A 245 -6.59 26.82 -19.71
C LEU A 245 -6.64 27.50 -18.32
N TYR A 246 -7.10 26.77 -17.29
CA TYR A 246 -7.47 27.36 -16.00
C TYR A 246 -6.94 26.60 -14.79
N ALA A 247 -6.33 25.42 -14.97
CA ALA A 247 -5.92 24.58 -13.85
C ALA A 247 -4.54 24.96 -13.29
N ASN A 248 -4.44 24.88 -11.97
CA ASN A 248 -3.15 24.68 -11.30
C ASN A 248 -2.55 23.36 -11.81
N LEU A 249 -1.38 23.44 -12.46
CA LEU A 249 -0.69 22.27 -13.04
C LEU A 249 -0.49 21.14 -12.01
N ARG A 250 -0.27 21.46 -10.73
CA ARG A 250 -0.14 20.46 -9.66
C ARG A 250 -1.44 19.67 -9.43
N SER A 251 -2.59 20.35 -9.45
CA SER A 251 -3.90 19.70 -9.32
C SER A 251 -4.22 18.85 -10.56
N LEU A 252 -3.90 19.35 -11.76
CA LEU A 252 -4.03 18.58 -12.99
C LEU A 252 -3.15 17.33 -12.97
N ASN A 253 -1.88 17.47 -12.59
CA ASN A 253 -0.94 16.37 -12.45
C ASN A 253 -1.48 15.30 -11.50
N ALA A 254 -2.02 15.68 -10.35
CA ALA A 254 -2.65 14.73 -9.42
C ALA A 254 -3.80 13.94 -10.08
N LYS A 255 -4.70 14.60 -10.81
CA LYS A 255 -5.80 13.91 -11.53
C LYS A 255 -5.28 12.95 -12.59
N VAL A 256 -4.31 13.39 -13.40
CA VAL A 256 -3.70 12.56 -14.46
C VAL A 256 -2.98 11.36 -13.84
N MET A 257 -2.26 11.53 -12.73
CA MET A 257 -1.58 10.44 -12.03
C MET A 257 -2.55 9.38 -11.51
N VAL A 258 -3.70 9.76 -10.98
CA VAL A 258 -4.75 8.80 -10.58
C VAL A 258 -5.20 7.95 -11.77
N CYS A 259 -5.35 8.56 -12.95
CA CYS A 259 -5.65 7.84 -14.19
C CYS A 259 -4.51 6.95 -14.65
N ILE A 260 -3.25 7.41 -14.53
CA ILE A 260 -2.08 6.58 -14.85
C ILE A 260 -2.06 5.33 -13.97
N PHE A 261 -2.24 5.48 -12.65
CA PHE A 261 -2.35 4.33 -11.74
C PHE A 261 -3.48 3.39 -12.15
N TRP A 262 -4.64 3.93 -12.55
CA TRP A 262 -5.74 3.11 -13.04
C TRP A 262 -5.36 2.32 -14.29
N LYS A 263 -4.79 2.98 -15.31
CA LYS A 263 -4.40 2.32 -16.56
C LYS A 263 -3.27 1.31 -16.34
N LEU A 264 -2.32 1.57 -15.45
CA LEU A 264 -1.27 0.61 -15.07
C LEU A 264 -1.88 -0.70 -14.53
N ILE A 265 -2.84 -0.59 -13.62
CA ILE A 265 -3.51 -1.76 -13.02
C ILE A 265 -4.34 -2.50 -14.08
N MET A 266 -5.10 -1.78 -14.91
CA MET A 266 -5.92 -2.39 -15.98
C MET A 266 -5.06 -3.09 -17.03
N SER A 267 -3.90 -2.52 -17.40
CA SER A 267 -2.97 -3.14 -18.33
C SER A 267 -2.40 -4.44 -17.78
N ALA A 268 -2.09 -4.53 -16.49
CA ALA A 268 -1.62 -5.75 -15.85
C ALA A 268 -2.64 -6.91 -15.88
N ASP A 269 -3.93 -6.60 -15.69
CA ASP A 269 -5.00 -7.59 -15.72
C ASP A 269 -5.21 -8.12 -17.16
N SER A 270 -5.36 -7.21 -18.13
CA SER A 270 -5.60 -7.55 -19.54
C SER A 270 -4.47 -8.36 -20.21
N SER A 271 -3.30 -8.40 -19.59
CA SER A 271 -2.09 -9.04 -20.10
C SER A 271 -1.74 -10.36 -19.39
N GLY A 272 -2.61 -10.84 -18.48
CA GLY A 272 -2.50 -12.14 -17.82
C GLY A 272 -1.93 -12.10 -16.41
N ASN A 273 -2.46 -11.22 -15.55
CA ASN A 273 -2.04 -11.06 -14.14
C ASN A 273 -0.53 -10.87 -13.96
N LEU A 274 0.03 -9.89 -14.66
CA LEU A 274 1.48 -9.58 -14.59
C LEU A 274 1.91 -8.92 -13.27
N LEU A 275 0.96 -8.55 -12.41
CA LEU A 275 1.26 -8.12 -11.05
C LEU A 275 1.33 -9.35 -10.15
N ASP A 276 2.54 -9.66 -9.69
CA ASP A 276 2.71 -10.62 -8.60
C ASP A 276 2.07 -10.11 -7.30
N ASP A 277 1.85 -11.03 -6.35
CA ASP A 277 1.22 -10.71 -5.08
C ASP A 277 1.98 -9.64 -4.27
N SER A 278 3.29 -9.46 -4.47
CA SER A 278 4.07 -8.44 -3.77
C SER A 278 3.78 -7.05 -4.32
N LYS A 279 3.74 -6.87 -5.65
CA LYS A 279 3.38 -5.61 -6.31
C LYS A 279 1.93 -5.21 -6.02
N ILE A 280 1.01 -6.18 -6.02
CA ILE A 280 -0.39 -5.93 -5.64
C ILE A 280 -0.46 -5.39 -4.20
N LYS A 281 0.28 -6.01 -3.27
CA LYS A 281 0.32 -5.55 -1.88
C LYS A 281 0.89 -4.15 -1.76
N ASP A 282 2.00 -3.86 -2.44
CA ASP A 282 2.64 -2.54 -2.38
C ASP A 282 1.71 -1.44 -2.92
N LEU A 283 1.03 -1.69 -4.04
CA LEU A 283 0.01 -0.78 -4.59
C LEU A 283 -1.16 -0.60 -3.63
N PHE A 284 -1.69 -1.70 -3.07
CA PHE A 284 -2.81 -1.65 -2.14
C PHE A 284 -2.46 -0.82 -0.90
N VAL A 285 -1.30 -1.09 -0.28
CA VAL A 285 -0.81 -0.35 0.90
C VAL A 285 -0.61 1.12 0.56
N PHE A 286 -0.03 1.43 -0.60
CA PHE A 286 0.17 2.80 -1.06
C PHE A 286 -1.16 3.56 -1.18
N PHE A 287 -2.15 3.00 -1.88
CA PHE A 287 -3.46 3.64 -2.06
C PHE A 287 -4.21 3.78 -0.74
N ALA A 288 -4.23 2.73 0.09
CA ALA A 288 -4.93 2.72 1.37
C ALA A 288 -4.31 3.68 2.41
N SER A 289 -3.00 3.92 2.32
CA SER A 289 -2.28 4.84 3.23
C SER A 289 -2.30 6.29 2.76
N SER A 290 -2.74 6.56 1.53
CA SER A 290 -2.78 7.91 0.97
C SER A 290 -3.77 8.81 1.73
N LYS A 291 -3.39 10.08 1.93
CA LYS A 291 -4.30 11.11 2.48
C LYS A 291 -5.59 11.26 1.65
N PHE A 292 -5.49 11.05 0.34
CA PHE A 292 -6.62 11.07 -0.61
C PHE A 292 -7.09 9.66 -1.00
N LYS A 293 -7.05 8.70 -0.08
CA LYS A 293 -7.47 7.30 -0.32
C LYS A 293 -8.85 7.14 -0.97
N HIS A 294 -9.80 8.06 -0.71
CA HIS A 294 -11.14 8.03 -1.32
C HIS A 294 -11.11 8.07 -2.86
N VAL A 295 -10.12 8.78 -3.43
CA VAL A 295 -9.89 8.87 -4.87
C VAL A 295 -9.46 7.53 -5.47
N PHE A 296 -8.78 6.70 -4.67
CA PHE A 296 -8.32 5.36 -5.06
C PHE A 296 -9.30 4.24 -4.71
N SER A 297 -10.52 4.55 -4.29
CA SER A 297 -11.52 3.52 -3.91
C SER A 297 -11.77 2.50 -5.03
N LYS A 298 -11.93 2.97 -6.28
CA LYS A 298 -12.06 2.07 -7.45
C LYS A 298 -10.79 1.23 -7.68
N HIS A 299 -9.59 1.80 -7.52
CA HIS A 299 -8.32 1.08 -7.64
C HIS A 299 -8.20 -0.03 -6.59
N LEU A 300 -8.49 0.28 -5.34
CA LEU A 300 -8.47 -0.68 -4.22
C LEU A 300 -9.45 -1.84 -4.47
N HIS A 301 -10.70 -1.52 -4.85
CA HIS A 301 -11.70 -2.53 -5.19
C HIS A 301 -11.29 -3.40 -6.38
N PHE A 302 -10.72 -2.79 -7.42
CA PHE A 302 -10.26 -3.53 -8.60
C PHE A 302 -9.12 -4.48 -8.24
N LEU A 303 -8.10 -3.97 -7.53
CA LEU A 303 -6.97 -4.78 -7.08
C LEU A 303 -7.45 -5.97 -6.25
N ALA A 304 -8.32 -5.72 -5.25
CA ALA A 304 -8.86 -6.78 -4.41
C ALA A 304 -9.60 -7.86 -5.22
N ALA A 305 -10.39 -7.47 -6.23
CA ALA A 305 -11.17 -8.41 -7.04
C ALA A 305 -10.35 -9.24 -8.04
N HIS A 306 -9.18 -8.76 -8.47
CA HIS A 306 -8.37 -9.35 -9.56
C HIS A 306 -7.06 -9.99 -9.07
N CYS A 307 -6.98 -10.30 -7.78
CA CYS A 307 -5.82 -11.00 -7.22
C CYS A 307 -5.68 -12.43 -7.75
N SER A 308 -4.42 -12.89 -7.88
CA SER A 308 -4.11 -14.26 -8.28
C SER A 308 -4.54 -15.28 -7.20
N VAL A 309 -4.37 -14.89 -5.94
CA VAL A 309 -4.85 -15.59 -4.75
C VAL A 309 -6.29 -15.17 -4.44
N SER A 310 -7.04 -16.03 -3.74
CA SER A 310 -8.34 -15.68 -3.13
C SER A 310 -8.31 -14.27 -2.53
N PRO A 311 -9.21 -13.36 -2.97
CA PRO A 311 -9.29 -11.99 -2.44
C PRO A 311 -9.41 -11.95 -0.91
N ALA A 312 -10.15 -12.89 -0.34
CA ALA A 312 -10.37 -13.01 1.10
C ALA A 312 -9.04 -13.24 1.84
N ARG A 313 -8.20 -14.15 1.32
CA ARG A 313 -6.88 -14.48 1.88
C ARG A 313 -5.84 -13.37 1.71
N LEU A 314 -5.91 -12.61 0.61
CA LEU A 314 -5.01 -11.46 0.47
C LEU A 314 -5.39 -10.39 1.49
N LEU A 315 -6.66 -10.01 1.53
CA LEU A 315 -7.15 -8.94 2.40
C LEU A 315 -6.96 -9.30 3.87
N SER A 316 -7.19 -10.57 4.25
CA SER A 316 -7.05 -11.01 5.64
C SER A 316 -5.65 -10.80 6.21
N LYS A 317 -4.60 -10.89 5.39
CA LYS A 317 -3.23 -10.60 5.84
C LYS A 317 -3.07 -9.16 6.34
N PHE A 318 -3.75 -8.19 5.71
CA PHE A 318 -3.64 -6.79 6.12
C PHE A 318 -4.22 -6.49 7.51
N PHE A 319 -5.09 -7.34 8.05
CA PHE A 319 -5.65 -7.15 9.40
C PHE A 319 -5.38 -8.32 10.36
N THR A 320 -4.65 -9.34 9.91
CA THR A 320 -4.17 -10.44 10.76
C THR A 320 -2.66 -10.42 10.98
N ASP A 321 -1.90 -9.62 10.23
CA ASP A 321 -0.45 -9.46 10.41
C ASP A 321 -0.11 -8.34 11.41
N GLU A 322 1.04 -8.49 12.07
CA GLU A 322 1.54 -7.53 13.05
C GLU A 322 2.07 -6.26 12.34
N GLY A 323 1.85 -5.09 12.94
CA GLY A 323 2.46 -3.84 12.48
C GLY A 323 1.80 -3.19 11.26
N VAL A 324 0.70 -3.73 10.73
CA VAL A 324 -0.01 -3.10 9.61
C VAL A 324 -0.69 -1.81 10.09
N PRO A 325 -0.54 -0.66 9.39
CA PRO A 325 -1.17 0.59 9.78
C PRO A 325 -2.70 0.49 9.85
N ALA A 326 -3.31 1.15 10.83
CA ALA A 326 -4.77 1.11 11.02
C ALA A 326 -5.56 1.60 9.79
N ALA A 327 -5.02 2.55 9.02
CA ALA A 327 -5.63 3.02 7.77
C ALA A 327 -5.75 1.87 6.75
N VAL A 328 -4.70 1.08 6.57
CA VAL A 328 -4.68 -0.08 5.66
C VAL A 328 -5.64 -1.16 6.16
N GLN A 329 -5.65 -1.43 7.47
CA GLN A 329 -6.62 -2.36 8.07
C GLN A 329 -8.06 -1.95 7.76
N VAL A 330 -8.42 -0.67 7.98
CA VAL A 330 -9.76 -0.16 7.71
C VAL A 330 -10.14 -0.30 6.23
N GLU A 331 -9.27 0.13 5.30
CA GLU A 331 -9.56 0.05 3.87
C GLU A 331 -9.63 -1.40 3.36
N SER A 332 -8.80 -2.30 3.90
CA SER A 332 -8.87 -3.74 3.57
C SER A 332 -10.18 -4.37 4.01
N LEU A 333 -10.69 -4.03 5.20
CA LEU A 333 -12.00 -4.46 5.70
C LEU A 333 -13.15 -3.86 4.88
N GLN A 334 -13.03 -2.61 4.43
CA GLN A 334 -14.01 -1.98 3.54
C GLN A 334 -14.04 -2.65 2.15
N CYS A 335 -12.86 -3.00 1.60
CA CYS A 335 -12.76 -3.76 0.36
C CYS A 335 -13.37 -5.16 0.52
N TYR A 336 -13.13 -5.83 1.65
CA TYR A 336 -13.73 -7.13 1.95
C TYR A 336 -15.26 -7.02 1.99
N ALA A 337 -15.80 -6.02 2.69
CA ALA A 337 -17.22 -5.72 2.75
C ALA A 337 -17.82 -5.43 1.35
N PHE A 338 -17.09 -4.70 0.51
CA PHE A 338 -17.45 -4.46 -0.89
C PHE A 338 -17.51 -5.77 -1.70
N LEU A 339 -16.53 -6.66 -1.56
CA LEU A 339 -16.54 -7.97 -2.21
C LEU A 339 -17.73 -8.82 -1.75
N CYS A 340 -18.09 -8.78 -0.45
CA CYS A 340 -19.29 -9.44 0.05
C CYS A 340 -20.55 -8.95 -0.67
N ARG A 341 -20.68 -7.64 -0.96
CA ARG A 341 -21.80 -7.05 -1.70
C ARG A 341 -21.84 -7.47 -3.17
N MET A 342 -20.69 -7.51 -3.83
CA MET A 342 -20.58 -7.71 -5.28
C MET A 342 -20.50 -9.18 -5.70
N SER A 343 -20.14 -10.09 -4.79
CA SER A 343 -19.86 -11.49 -5.15
C SER A 343 -21.11 -12.20 -5.68
N GLN A 344 -21.14 -12.48 -6.98
CA GLN A 344 -22.26 -13.17 -7.63
C GLN A 344 -22.13 -14.71 -7.60
N ASP A 345 -20.92 -15.28 -7.47
CA ASP A 345 -20.76 -16.73 -7.23
C ASP A 345 -19.30 -17.16 -6.93
N ARG A 346 -18.29 -16.57 -7.61
CA ARG A 346 -16.91 -17.10 -7.62
C ARG A 346 -16.24 -17.21 -6.24
N TRP A 347 -16.52 -16.27 -5.34
CA TRP A 347 -15.77 -16.12 -4.08
C TRP A 347 -16.68 -16.15 -2.83
N GLN A 348 -17.97 -16.46 -2.98
CA GLN A 348 -18.93 -16.34 -1.89
C GLN A 348 -18.58 -17.26 -0.70
N THR A 349 -18.28 -18.52 -0.98
CA THR A 349 -17.90 -19.51 0.03
C THR A 349 -16.57 -19.14 0.68
N GLU A 350 -15.57 -18.71 -0.09
CA GLU A 350 -14.26 -18.35 0.44
C GLU A 350 -14.31 -17.15 1.38
N LEU A 351 -15.11 -16.13 1.03
CA LEU A 351 -15.35 -14.97 1.91
C LEU A 351 -15.97 -15.38 3.26
N LEU A 352 -16.82 -16.41 3.27
CA LEU A 352 -17.44 -16.93 4.50
C LEU A 352 -16.47 -17.80 5.31
N VAL A 353 -15.69 -18.65 4.65
CA VAL A 353 -14.70 -19.52 5.30
C VAL A 353 -13.62 -18.69 6.01
N GLU A 354 -13.25 -17.55 5.45
CA GLU A 354 -12.28 -16.61 6.04
C GLU A 354 -12.87 -15.73 7.16
N PHE A 355 -14.14 -15.92 7.57
CA PHE A 355 -14.75 -15.20 8.69
C PHE A 355 -13.87 -15.11 9.96
N PRO A 356 -13.20 -16.19 10.41
CA PRO A 356 -12.38 -16.12 11.63
C PRO A 356 -11.29 -15.04 11.58
N SER A 357 -10.87 -14.62 10.38
CA SER A 357 -9.91 -13.52 10.23
C SER A 357 -10.48 -12.19 10.75
N LEU A 358 -11.79 -11.94 10.65
CA LEU A 358 -12.47 -10.74 11.13
C LEU A 358 -12.52 -10.66 12.67
N LEU A 359 -12.31 -11.78 13.37
CA LEU A 359 -12.26 -11.80 14.83
C LEU A 359 -10.98 -11.14 15.36
N VAL A 360 -9.89 -11.15 14.58
CA VAL A 360 -8.61 -10.52 14.94
C VAL A 360 -8.77 -9.00 15.12
N PRO A 361 -9.24 -8.23 14.12
CA PRO A 361 -9.47 -6.80 14.26
C PRO A 361 -10.59 -6.47 15.27
N LEU A 362 -11.62 -7.31 15.40
CA LEU A 362 -12.67 -7.13 16.42
C LEU A 362 -12.13 -7.22 17.86
N ALA A 363 -11.13 -8.07 18.10
CA ALA A 363 -10.44 -8.18 19.39
C ALA A 363 -9.35 -7.10 19.59
N GLY A 364 -9.06 -6.29 18.56
CA GLY A 364 -8.00 -5.29 18.57
C GLY A 364 -8.34 -4.02 19.36
N ASP A 365 -7.30 -3.24 19.68
CA ASP A 365 -7.44 -2.02 20.50
C ASP A 365 -7.98 -0.81 19.71
N ASN A 366 -7.78 -0.76 18.40
CA ASN A 366 -8.17 0.38 17.58
C ASN A 366 -9.68 0.37 17.27
N GLN A 367 -10.39 1.42 17.74
CA GLN A 367 -11.85 1.51 17.57
C GLN A 367 -12.29 1.62 16.11
N SER A 368 -11.59 2.37 15.25
CA SER A 368 -12.00 2.50 13.84
C SER A 368 -11.86 1.18 13.10
N VAL A 369 -10.83 0.39 13.42
CA VAL A 369 -10.63 -0.97 12.91
C VAL A 369 -11.76 -1.90 13.39
N ARG A 370 -12.12 -1.88 14.68
CA ARG A 370 -13.25 -2.66 15.20
C ARG A 370 -14.56 -2.33 14.49
N VAL A 371 -14.84 -1.04 14.28
CA VAL A 371 -16.03 -0.57 13.56
C VAL A 371 -16.02 -1.08 12.11
N ALA A 372 -14.90 -0.94 11.39
CA ALA A 372 -14.78 -1.43 10.03
C ALA A 372 -14.99 -2.96 9.94
N SER A 373 -14.45 -3.71 10.92
CA SER A 373 -14.63 -5.17 10.97
C SER A 373 -16.06 -5.60 11.30
N MET A 374 -16.74 -4.85 12.16
CA MET A 374 -18.16 -5.11 12.44
C MET A 374 -19.03 -4.79 11.21
N ASN A 375 -18.77 -3.70 10.51
CA ASN A 375 -19.44 -3.40 9.24
C ASN A 375 -19.20 -4.49 8.18
N CYS A 376 -17.97 -5.03 8.11
CA CYS A 376 -17.66 -6.16 7.24
C CYS A 376 -18.42 -7.43 7.66
N THR A 377 -18.60 -7.64 8.98
CA THR A 377 -19.39 -8.75 9.53
C THR A 377 -20.87 -8.64 9.11
N ASP A 378 -21.42 -7.43 9.12
CA ASP A 378 -22.78 -7.14 8.64
C ASP A 378 -22.95 -7.48 7.15
N GLU A 379 -21.98 -7.10 6.30
CA GLU A 379 -21.99 -7.46 4.88
C GLU A 379 -21.78 -8.96 4.63
N LEU A 380 -20.98 -9.62 5.45
CA LEU A 380 -20.78 -11.06 5.37
C LEU A 380 -22.07 -11.82 5.72
N ARG A 381 -22.83 -11.33 6.71
CA ARG A 381 -24.16 -11.85 7.03
C ARG A 381 -25.16 -11.61 5.90
N ALA A 382 -25.11 -10.43 5.27
CA ALA A 382 -25.94 -10.15 4.09
C ALA A 382 -25.60 -11.10 2.94
N LEU A 383 -24.31 -11.40 2.72
CA LEU A 383 -23.86 -12.41 1.76
C LEU A 383 -24.38 -13.81 2.12
N TRP A 384 -24.21 -14.25 3.37
CA TRP A 384 -24.71 -15.54 3.85
C TRP A 384 -26.21 -15.72 3.56
N ARG A 385 -27.03 -14.69 3.80
CA ARG A 385 -28.47 -14.72 3.48
C ARG A 385 -28.81 -14.85 1.99
N ARG A 386 -27.92 -14.43 1.09
CA ARG A 386 -28.14 -14.47 -0.37
C ARG A 386 -27.80 -15.83 -0.98
N ILE A 387 -27.02 -16.66 -0.30
CA ILE A 387 -26.56 -17.94 -0.83
C ILE A 387 -27.71 -18.94 -0.72
N ASP A 388 -28.23 -19.35 -1.88
CA ASP A 388 -29.22 -20.42 -1.95
C ASP A 388 -28.54 -21.78 -1.68
N CYS A 389 -28.83 -22.34 -0.51
CA CYS A 389 -28.24 -23.60 -0.04
C CYS A 389 -28.83 -24.83 -0.74
N SER A 390 -29.86 -24.67 -1.58
CA SER A 390 -30.65 -25.77 -2.14
C SER A 390 -29.93 -26.66 -3.18
N GLY A 391 -28.66 -26.43 -3.51
CA GLY A 391 -27.92 -27.32 -4.42
C GLY A 391 -26.40 -27.17 -4.57
N LYS A 392 -25.73 -26.23 -3.86
CA LYS A 392 -24.29 -25.92 -4.07
C LYS A 392 -23.35 -26.41 -2.95
N ILE A 393 -23.89 -26.92 -1.86
CA ILE A 393 -23.12 -27.20 -0.64
C ILE A 393 -23.12 -28.71 -0.39
N ASN A 394 -21.99 -29.38 -0.69
CA ASN A 394 -21.78 -30.80 -0.36
C ASN A 394 -21.96 -31.03 1.15
N GLY A 395 -22.33 -32.25 1.59
CA GLY A 395 -22.72 -32.54 2.97
C GLY A 395 -21.76 -32.09 4.09
N ASN A 396 -20.46 -31.94 3.82
CA ASN A 396 -19.48 -31.37 4.77
C ASN A 396 -19.46 -29.83 4.81
N ASN A 397 -19.86 -29.16 3.74
CA ASN A 397 -19.94 -27.70 3.72
C ASN A 397 -21.28 -27.19 4.30
N ALA A 398 -22.32 -28.03 4.33
CA ALA A 398 -23.63 -27.68 4.84
C ALA A 398 -23.60 -27.47 6.36
N THR A 399 -22.76 -28.23 7.05
CA THR A 399 -22.69 -28.25 8.52
C THR A 399 -22.07 -27.00 9.13
N TRP A 400 -21.12 -26.34 8.45
CA TRP A 400 -20.52 -25.09 8.96
C TRP A 400 -21.29 -23.84 8.57
N PHE A 401 -22.01 -23.90 7.45
CA PHE A 401 -22.79 -22.80 6.94
C PHE A 401 -23.91 -22.39 7.91
N ASP A 402 -24.60 -23.37 8.50
CA ASP A 402 -25.72 -23.14 9.43
C ASP A 402 -25.26 -22.45 10.73
N PHE A 403 -24.23 -23.01 11.40
CA PHE A 403 -23.74 -22.42 12.65
C PHE A 403 -23.08 -21.06 12.43
N LEU A 404 -22.47 -20.83 11.25
CA LEU A 404 -21.86 -19.55 10.93
C LEU A 404 -22.92 -18.44 10.87
N GLY A 405 -24.08 -18.73 10.26
CA GLY A 405 -25.21 -17.80 10.23
C GLY A 405 -25.64 -17.37 11.64
N GLU A 406 -25.80 -18.32 12.54
CA GLU A 406 -26.17 -18.06 13.94
C GLU A 406 -25.08 -17.31 14.72
N LEU A 407 -23.81 -17.59 14.44
CA LEU A 407 -22.69 -16.85 15.02
C LEU A 407 -22.63 -15.40 14.52
N LEU A 408 -22.86 -15.16 13.23
CA LEU A 408 -22.94 -13.81 12.66
C LEU A 408 -24.14 -13.04 13.23
N LEU A 409 -25.28 -13.71 13.41
CA LEU A 409 -26.47 -13.17 14.07
C LEU A 409 -26.18 -12.75 15.52
N LEU A 410 -25.43 -13.57 16.25
CA LEU A 410 -25.00 -13.28 17.62
C LEU A 410 -24.15 -12.01 17.69
N LEU A 411 -23.17 -11.88 16.79
CA LEU A 411 -22.28 -10.71 16.76
C LEU A 411 -23.05 -9.42 16.45
N ASP A 412 -23.95 -9.43 15.46
CA ASP A 412 -24.77 -8.25 15.15
C ASP A 412 -25.67 -7.84 16.33
N GLN A 413 -26.32 -8.80 16.99
CA GLN A 413 -27.18 -8.52 18.16
C GLN A 413 -26.42 -7.86 19.32
N GLN A 414 -25.12 -8.15 19.46
CA GLN A 414 -24.28 -7.64 20.53
C GLN A 414 -23.32 -6.54 20.06
N LYS A 415 -23.46 -6.03 18.84
CA LYS A 415 -22.45 -5.16 18.20
C LYS A 415 -22.16 -3.90 18.98
N THR A 416 -23.17 -3.27 19.56
CA THR A 416 -23.00 -2.04 20.35
C THR A 416 -22.05 -2.30 21.52
N LEU A 417 -22.21 -3.42 22.23
CA LEU A 417 -21.37 -3.78 23.37
C LEU A 417 -19.96 -4.17 22.92
N ILE A 418 -19.84 -4.95 21.84
CA ILE A 418 -18.55 -5.34 21.23
C ILE A 418 -17.72 -4.11 20.84
N LEU A 419 -18.35 -3.10 20.23
CA LEU A 419 -17.67 -1.88 19.80
C LEU A 419 -17.31 -0.95 20.98
N SER A 420 -18.12 -0.98 22.05
CA SER A 420 -17.96 -0.15 23.25
C SER A 420 -16.85 -0.65 24.18
N ASP A 421 -16.78 -1.95 24.42
CA ASP A 421 -15.82 -2.55 25.36
C ASP A 421 -15.08 -3.73 24.72
N LYS A 422 -13.75 -3.58 24.59
CA LYS A 422 -12.87 -4.62 24.02
C LYS A 422 -12.86 -5.92 24.83
N LYS A 423 -13.22 -5.89 26.13
CA LYS A 423 -13.29 -7.08 26.98
C LYS A 423 -14.59 -7.85 26.79
N PHE A 424 -15.61 -7.22 26.22
CA PHE A 424 -16.93 -7.83 26.06
C PHE A 424 -16.91 -9.03 25.12
N LEU A 425 -16.25 -8.94 23.95
CA LEU A 425 -16.22 -10.04 22.99
C LEU A 425 -15.56 -11.32 23.54
N PRO A 426 -14.39 -11.26 24.21
CA PRO A 426 -13.84 -12.42 24.94
C PRO A 426 -14.80 -12.98 25.99
N SER A 427 -15.46 -12.14 26.78
CA SER A 427 -16.45 -12.58 27.79
C SER A 427 -17.68 -13.24 27.16
N LEU A 428 -18.14 -12.71 26.03
CA LEU A 428 -19.23 -13.27 25.24
C LEU A 428 -18.88 -14.68 24.79
N PHE A 429 -17.71 -14.88 24.18
CA PHE A 429 -17.26 -16.19 23.70
C PHE A 429 -17.03 -17.17 24.84
N ALA A 430 -16.48 -16.73 25.98
CA ALA A 430 -16.35 -17.57 27.17
C ALA A 430 -17.71 -18.07 27.69
N SER A 431 -18.75 -17.23 27.64
CA SER A 431 -20.10 -17.60 28.07
C SER A 431 -20.84 -18.47 27.04
N THR A 432 -20.73 -18.17 25.75
CA THR A 432 -21.47 -18.89 24.70
C THR A 432 -20.82 -20.21 24.28
N LEU A 433 -19.49 -20.27 24.26
CA LEU A 433 -18.73 -21.44 23.79
C LEU A 433 -18.09 -22.24 24.94
N GLY A 434 -17.96 -21.66 26.13
CA GLY A 434 -17.44 -22.35 27.31
C GLY A 434 -18.44 -23.30 27.96
N SER A 435 -17.94 -24.13 28.87
CA SER A 435 -18.71 -25.14 29.60
C SER A 435 -19.23 -24.66 30.97
N SER A 436 -18.70 -23.55 31.52
CA SER A 436 -18.99 -23.15 32.93
C SER A 436 -18.74 -21.68 33.28
N CYS A 437 -18.81 -20.74 32.32
CA CYS A 437 -18.43 -19.35 32.57
C CYS A 437 -19.63 -18.42 32.81
N HIS A 438 -20.01 -18.22 34.08
CA HIS A 438 -20.93 -17.14 34.48
C HIS A 438 -20.23 -15.78 34.43
N ASN A 439 -20.30 -15.12 33.28
CA ASN A 439 -19.79 -13.76 33.12
C ASN A 439 -20.88 -12.73 33.42
N ILE A 440 -20.68 -11.91 34.46
CA ILE A 440 -21.60 -10.81 34.85
C ILE A 440 -21.84 -9.83 33.69
N LEU A 441 -20.87 -9.70 32.79
CA LEU A 441 -20.91 -8.81 31.63
C LEU A 441 -21.88 -9.28 30.52
N VAL A 442 -22.33 -10.53 30.54
CA VAL A 442 -23.10 -11.15 29.44
C VAL A 442 -24.51 -11.52 29.93
N PRO A 443 -25.56 -11.32 29.12
CA PRO A 443 -26.92 -11.73 29.49
C PRO A 443 -26.99 -13.24 29.80
N GLN A 444 -27.71 -13.63 30.86
CA GLN A 444 -27.78 -15.01 31.36
C GLN A 444 -28.30 -16.04 30.33
N ASN A 445 -29.05 -15.61 29.32
CA ASN A 445 -29.62 -16.50 28.29
C ASN A 445 -28.61 -16.94 27.22
N MET A 446 -27.36 -16.45 27.26
CA MET A 446 -26.38 -16.66 26.18
C MET A 446 -25.66 -18.01 26.28
N GLU A 447 -25.60 -18.63 27.46
CA GLU A 447 -24.90 -19.91 27.70
C GLU A 447 -25.54 -21.09 26.94
N ASN A 448 -26.86 -21.02 26.72
CA ASN A 448 -27.67 -22.04 26.07
C ASN A 448 -27.92 -21.77 24.57
N ARG A 449 -27.22 -20.80 23.99
CA ARG A 449 -27.45 -20.40 22.59
C ARG A 449 -27.06 -21.46 21.58
N PHE A 450 -26.03 -22.24 21.88
CA PHE A 450 -25.53 -23.34 21.05
C PHE A 450 -25.53 -24.62 21.86
N ASP A 451 -25.91 -25.74 21.24
CA ASP A 451 -25.73 -27.06 21.82
C ASP A 451 -24.25 -27.47 21.78
N GLN A 452 -23.86 -28.43 22.63
CA GLN A 452 -22.46 -28.83 22.80
C GLN A 452 -21.76 -29.25 21.48
N PRO A 453 -22.38 -30.06 20.59
CA PRO A 453 -21.77 -30.39 19.29
C PRO A 453 -21.51 -29.16 18.41
N THR A 454 -22.41 -28.17 18.43
CA THR A 454 -22.22 -26.94 17.66
C THR A 454 -21.13 -26.07 18.26
N LYS A 455 -21.02 -25.99 19.60
CA LYS A 455 -19.91 -25.29 20.27
C LYS A 455 -18.56 -25.85 19.82
N GLU A 456 -18.40 -27.18 19.83
CA GLU A 456 -17.17 -27.86 19.39
C GLU A 456 -16.84 -27.57 17.92
N ARG A 457 -17.84 -27.59 17.03
CA ARG A 457 -17.65 -27.25 15.60
C ARG A 457 -17.27 -25.79 15.38
N ILE A 458 -17.87 -24.85 16.11
CA ILE A 458 -17.50 -23.43 16.04
C ILE A 458 -16.03 -23.25 16.46
N ILE A 459 -15.63 -23.88 17.57
CA ILE A 459 -14.27 -23.81 18.08
C ILE A 459 -13.30 -24.44 17.08
N GLU A 460 -13.61 -25.61 16.52
CA GLU A 460 -12.79 -26.26 15.50
C GLU A 460 -12.64 -25.37 14.26
N PHE A 461 -13.72 -24.72 13.81
CA PHE A 461 -13.71 -23.83 12.67
C PHE A 461 -12.82 -22.60 12.90
N ILE A 462 -13.00 -21.91 14.03
CA ILE A 462 -12.20 -20.72 14.36
C ILE A 462 -10.71 -21.08 14.53
N LEU A 463 -10.41 -22.12 15.31
CA LEU A 463 -9.03 -22.53 15.56
C LEU A 463 -8.37 -23.13 14.31
N GLY A 464 -9.13 -23.85 13.48
CA GLY A 464 -8.67 -24.39 12.22
C GLY A 464 -8.14 -23.29 11.30
N SER A 465 -8.90 -22.22 11.10
CA SER A 465 -8.47 -21.08 10.30
C SER A 465 -7.34 -20.29 10.97
N ALA A 466 -7.39 -20.13 12.30
CA ALA A 466 -6.37 -19.36 13.03
C ALA A 466 -4.94 -19.92 12.87
N LEU A 467 -4.80 -21.22 12.65
CA LEU A 467 -3.49 -21.84 12.40
C LEU A 467 -2.83 -21.39 11.09
N GLU A 468 -3.61 -20.91 10.12
CA GLU A 468 -3.11 -20.35 8.86
C GLU A 468 -2.66 -18.89 9.00
N PHE A 469 -3.06 -18.18 10.06
CA PHE A 469 -2.69 -16.79 10.28
C PHE A 469 -1.22 -16.63 10.70
N SER A 470 -0.72 -15.39 10.67
CA SER A 470 0.56 -15.04 11.29
C SER A 470 0.56 -15.32 12.80
N ASN A 471 1.75 -15.29 13.42
CA ASN A 471 1.85 -15.45 14.87
C ASN A 471 1.01 -14.41 15.63
N TYR A 472 0.89 -13.18 15.12
CA TYR A 472 0.04 -12.16 15.74
C TYR A 472 -1.44 -12.52 15.63
N GLY A 473 -1.92 -12.89 14.44
CA GLY A 473 -3.30 -13.35 14.27
C GLY A 473 -3.64 -14.54 15.16
N LYS A 474 -2.74 -15.53 15.27
CA LYS A 474 -2.84 -16.67 16.19
C LYS A 474 -2.98 -16.22 17.64
N LEU A 475 -2.10 -15.33 18.09
CA LEU A 475 -2.12 -14.78 19.45
C LEU A 475 -3.45 -14.09 19.75
N MET A 476 -3.97 -13.30 18.82
CA MET A 476 -5.23 -12.58 18.99
C MET A 476 -6.42 -13.53 19.12
N ILE A 477 -6.52 -14.56 18.27
CA ILE A 477 -7.60 -15.56 18.37
C ILE A 477 -7.49 -16.38 19.65
N LEU A 478 -6.29 -16.85 20.02
CA LEU A 478 -6.10 -17.60 21.27
C LEU A 478 -6.41 -16.75 22.50
N SER A 479 -6.01 -15.48 22.49
CA SER A 479 -6.33 -14.53 23.56
C SER A 479 -7.82 -14.25 23.67
N LEU A 480 -8.52 -14.17 22.53
CA LEU A 480 -9.96 -14.00 22.46
C LEU A 480 -10.70 -15.21 23.05
N LEU A 481 -10.20 -16.41 22.77
CA LEU A 481 -10.81 -17.65 23.22
C LEU A 481 -10.39 -18.08 24.62
N LYS A 482 -9.36 -17.48 25.24
CA LYS A 482 -8.75 -17.92 26.53
C LYS A 482 -9.75 -18.32 27.63
N GLY A 483 -10.92 -17.67 27.69
CA GLY A 483 -11.96 -17.93 28.69
C GLY A 483 -12.75 -19.23 28.50
N ILE A 484 -12.65 -19.90 27.34
CA ILE A 484 -13.31 -21.20 27.11
C ILE A 484 -12.55 -22.37 27.75
N GLY A 485 -11.33 -22.12 28.25
CA GLY A 485 -10.49 -23.12 28.91
C GLY A 485 -9.99 -24.21 27.96
N ASN A 486 -10.08 -25.48 28.39
CA ASN A 486 -9.45 -26.62 27.72
C ASN A 486 -9.92 -26.86 26.29
N ALA A 487 -11.09 -26.34 25.92
CA ALA A 487 -11.58 -26.47 24.55
C ALA A 487 -10.64 -25.80 23.51
N ILE A 488 -9.73 -24.91 23.95
CA ILE A 488 -8.65 -24.36 23.11
C ILE A 488 -7.59 -25.40 22.76
N MET A 489 -7.35 -26.38 23.63
CA MET A 489 -6.42 -27.50 23.40
C MET A 489 -7.01 -28.54 22.44
N HIS A 490 -7.57 -28.03 21.35
CA HIS A 490 -8.03 -28.78 20.21
C HIS A 490 -6.86 -29.61 19.63
N PRO A 491 -7.09 -30.80 19.06
CA PRO A 491 -6.04 -31.66 18.49
C PRO A 491 -5.11 -30.99 17.48
N LYS A 492 -5.58 -29.92 16.82
CA LYS A 492 -4.79 -29.11 15.88
C LYS A 492 -3.88 -28.07 16.56
N VAL A 493 -4.22 -27.62 17.78
CA VAL A 493 -3.49 -26.60 18.55
C VAL A 493 -2.48 -27.25 19.50
N ALA A 494 -2.81 -28.39 20.13
CA ALA A 494 -1.93 -29.08 21.07
C ALA A 494 -0.50 -29.37 20.54
N PRO A 495 -0.28 -29.76 19.26
CA PRO A 495 1.05 -29.95 18.71
C PRO A 495 1.90 -28.67 18.68
N MET A 496 1.27 -27.49 18.66
CA MET A 496 1.94 -26.19 18.68
C MET A 496 2.66 -25.97 20.02
N LEU A 497 2.01 -26.31 21.14
CA LEU A 497 2.63 -26.27 22.46
C LEU A 497 3.82 -27.23 22.50
N SER A 498 3.65 -28.49 22.10
CA SER A 498 4.73 -29.48 22.07
C SER A 498 5.94 -29.02 21.23
N ARG A 499 5.70 -28.37 20.10
CA ARG A 499 6.75 -27.79 19.25
C ARG A 499 7.49 -26.65 19.95
N PHE A 500 6.77 -25.70 20.55
CA PHE A 500 7.37 -24.60 21.30
C PHE A 500 8.19 -25.11 22.48
N MET A 501 7.64 -26.07 23.23
CA MET A 501 8.33 -26.72 24.33
C MET A 501 9.62 -27.39 23.85
N LYS A 502 9.60 -28.15 22.75
CA LYS A 502 10.82 -28.77 22.19
C LYS A 502 11.89 -27.73 21.84
N GLN A 503 11.51 -26.63 21.18
CA GLN A 503 12.43 -25.55 20.81
C GLN A 503 12.95 -24.78 22.04
N TYR A 504 12.12 -24.61 23.06
CA TYR A 504 12.50 -24.06 24.36
C TYR A 504 13.61 -24.89 25.03
N TYR A 505 13.51 -26.23 24.97
CA TYR A 505 14.55 -27.12 25.50
C TYR A 505 15.82 -27.16 24.67
N ASP A 506 15.72 -27.35 23.35
CA ASP A 506 16.90 -27.51 22.49
C ASP A 506 17.81 -26.27 22.58
N ARG A 507 17.21 -25.09 22.82
CA ARG A 507 17.93 -23.82 22.96
C ARG A 507 18.66 -23.64 24.29
N SER A 508 18.19 -24.28 25.37
CA SER A 508 18.95 -24.38 26.64
C SER A 508 20.27 -25.14 26.46
N ARG A 509 20.43 -25.91 25.36
CA ARG A 509 21.57 -26.81 25.15
C ARG A 509 22.57 -26.42 24.08
N LYS A 510 22.26 -25.54 23.10
CA LYS A 510 23.17 -24.72 22.24
C LYS A 510 22.49 -24.28 20.92
N SER A 511 22.65 -23.00 20.57
CA SER A 511 22.52 -22.38 19.22
C SER A 511 21.23 -22.62 18.41
N SER A 512 20.10 -22.04 18.83
CA SER A 512 18.93 -21.86 17.93
C SER A 512 18.35 -20.43 17.97
N GLN A 513 17.45 -20.12 17.03
CA GLN A 513 16.89 -18.78 16.77
C GLN A 513 16.02 -18.26 17.93
N LYS A 514 16.01 -16.95 18.18
CA LYS A 514 15.28 -16.33 19.31
C LYS A 514 13.77 -16.35 19.10
N PHE A 515 13.03 -16.84 20.10
CA PHE A 515 11.57 -16.69 20.13
C PHE A 515 11.23 -15.21 20.01
N SER A 516 10.29 -14.91 19.13
CA SER A 516 9.67 -13.60 19.11
C SER A 516 8.86 -13.38 20.40
N ASN A 517 8.64 -12.11 20.74
CA ASN A 517 7.74 -11.75 21.84
C ASN A 517 6.34 -12.38 21.64
N THR A 518 5.83 -12.35 20.42
CA THR A 518 4.55 -12.94 20.03
C THR A 518 4.51 -14.46 20.28
N GLU A 519 5.56 -15.20 19.90
CA GLU A 519 5.65 -16.65 20.18
C GLU A 519 5.71 -16.95 21.67
N THR A 520 6.48 -16.16 22.43
CA THR A 520 6.57 -16.29 23.89
C THR A 520 5.18 -16.14 24.52
N ARG A 521 4.42 -15.11 24.12
CA ARG A 521 3.06 -14.87 24.61
C ARG A 521 2.09 -15.98 24.23
N ILE A 522 2.18 -16.53 23.02
CA ILE A 522 1.37 -17.71 22.62
C ILE A 522 1.69 -18.89 23.53
N MET A 523 2.98 -19.19 23.74
CA MET A 523 3.40 -20.30 24.59
C MET A 523 2.88 -20.12 26.03
N CYS A 524 2.99 -18.92 26.60
CA CYS A 524 2.45 -18.60 27.92
C CYS A 524 0.94 -18.84 28.00
N LEU A 525 0.16 -18.37 27.01
CA LEU A 525 -1.28 -18.59 26.96
C LEU A 525 -1.65 -20.08 26.91
N LEU A 526 -0.96 -20.86 26.09
CA LEU A 526 -1.21 -22.30 25.98
C LEU A 526 -0.88 -23.02 27.31
N LEU A 527 0.22 -22.63 27.97
CA LEU A 527 0.57 -23.17 29.30
C LEU A 527 -0.46 -22.78 30.38
N GLU A 528 -0.98 -21.55 30.35
CA GLU A 528 -2.02 -21.12 31.28
C GLU A 528 -3.31 -21.93 31.10
N VAL A 529 -3.72 -22.16 29.85
CA VAL A 529 -4.92 -22.96 29.54
C VAL A 529 -4.74 -24.40 30.03
N GLU A 530 -3.57 -25.00 29.79
CA GLU A 530 -3.27 -26.36 30.25
C GLU A 530 -3.26 -26.47 31.78
N SER A 531 -2.70 -25.46 32.45
CA SER A 531 -2.67 -25.42 33.92
C SER A 531 -4.08 -25.41 34.52
N CYS A 532 -5.01 -24.69 33.89
CA CYS A 532 -6.42 -24.70 34.28
C CYS A 532 -7.08 -26.07 34.00
N ALA A 533 -6.66 -26.78 32.95
CA ALA A 533 -7.22 -28.07 32.55
C ALA A 533 -7.09 -29.15 33.62
N MET A 534 -5.90 -29.24 34.22
CA MET A 534 -5.58 -30.25 35.22
C MET A 534 -6.32 -30.07 36.55
N SER A 535 -6.92 -28.90 36.80
CA SER A 535 -7.78 -28.68 37.97
C SER A 535 -9.19 -29.28 37.82
N SER A 536 -9.53 -29.81 36.64
CA SER A 536 -10.77 -30.53 36.33
C SER A 536 -10.53 -32.04 36.23
N SER A 537 -11.51 -32.86 36.61
CA SER A 537 -11.37 -34.32 36.81
C SER A 537 -11.11 -35.16 35.55
N SER A 538 -10.74 -34.56 34.41
CA SER A 538 -10.59 -35.24 33.11
C SER A 538 -9.22 -35.09 32.44
N GLY A 539 -8.19 -34.57 33.13
CA GLY A 539 -6.85 -34.40 32.55
C GLY A 539 -6.09 -35.72 32.42
N GLY A 540 -5.73 -36.11 31.19
CA GLY A 540 -4.92 -37.30 30.89
C GLY A 540 -3.42 -37.12 31.15
N ASP A 541 -2.70 -38.23 31.32
CA ASP A 541 -1.29 -38.30 31.76
C ASP A 541 -0.26 -37.65 30.81
N ASP A 542 -0.58 -37.41 29.53
CA ASP A 542 0.38 -36.98 28.50
C ASP A 542 0.82 -35.49 28.58
N LEU A 543 0.13 -34.66 29.38
CA LEU A 543 0.30 -33.19 29.40
C LEU A 543 0.92 -32.62 30.69
N GLN A 544 1.27 -33.48 31.66
CA GLN A 544 2.01 -33.08 32.87
C GLN A 544 3.47 -32.68 32.57
N TYR A 545 4.03 -33.24 31.50
CA TYR A 545 5.42 -33.09 31.11
C TYR A 545 5.76 -31.69 30.56
N PRO A 546 4.93 -31.00 29.75
CA PRO A 546 5.13 -29.59 29.41
C PRO A 546 5.22 -28.64 30.62
N LEU A 547 4.35 -28.80 31.61
CA LEU A 547 4.22 -27.87 32.76
C LEU A 547 5.39 -27.95 33.72
N LEU A 548 5.75 -29.15 34.18
CA LEU A 548 6.90 -29.38 35.07
C LEU A 548 8.20 -28.82 34.49
N LYS A 549 8.24 -28.80 33.17
CA LYS A 549 9.45 -28.63 32.40
C LYS A 549 9.57 -27.16 31.97
N ALA A 550 8.45 -26.44 31.81
CA ALA A 550 8.42 -24.97 31.80
C ALA A 550 8.94 -24.36 33.13
N LEU A 551 8.76 -25.07 34.24
CA LEU A 551 9.28 -24.69 35.56
C LEU A 551 10.78 -25.02 35.75
N GLN A 552 11.43 -25.70 34.79
CA GLN A 552 12.87 -25.95 34.77
C GLN A 552 13.63 -24.72 34.30
N LEU A 553 13.93 -23.83 35.26
CA LEU A 553 14.93 -22.79 35.11
C LEU A 553 16.28 -23.32 35.59
N ASP A 554 17.25 -23.44 34.68
CA ASP A 554 18.64 -23.70 35.07
C ASP A 554 19.27 -22.40 35.60
N GLY A 555 20.15 -22.47 36.60
CA GLY A 555 20.85 -21.31 37.19
C GLY A 555 21.80 -20.53 36.26
N MET A 556 21.80 -20.86 34.96
CA MET A 556 22.51 -20.17 33.87
C MET A 556 21.55 -19.50 32.88
N THR A 557 20.25 -19.47 33.19
CA THR A 557 19.23 -18.90 32.30
C THR A 557 19.40 -17.39 32.21
N SER A 558 19.50 -16.90 30.98
CA SER A 558 19.51 -15.48 30.62
C SER A 558 18.29 -14.77 31.20
N ASP A 559 18.45 -13.50 31.63
CA ASP A 559 17.35 -12.55 32.00
C ASP A 559 16.36 -12.23 30.85
N ASP A 560 16.35 -13.06 29.80
CA ASP A 560 15.54 -12.85 28.60
C ASP A 560 14.09 -13.26 28.89
N PRO A 561 13.10 -12.35 28.73
CA PRO A 561 11.68 -12.60 29.03
C PRO A 561 11.13 -13.87 28.36
N ALA A 562 11.68 -14.24 27.20
CA ALA A 562 11.32 -15.46 26.48
C ALA A 562 11.47 -16.76 27.31
N TYR A 563 12.28 -16.76 28.37
CA TYR A 563 12.50 -17.91 29.27
C TYR A 563 11.85 -17.75 30.64
N ILE A 564 11.71 -16.51 31.12
CA ILE A 564 11.17 -16.26 32.45
C ILE A 564 9.64 -16.23 32.41
N GLU A 565 9.03 -15.59 31.41
CA GLU A 565 7.58 -15.44 31.30
C GLU A 565 6.81 -16.78 31.27
N PRO A 566 7.27 -17.83 30.57
CA PRO A 566 6.58 -19.12 30.56
C PRO A 566 6.53 -19.77 31.96
N CYS A 567 7.64 -19.69 32.70
CA CYS A 567 7.71 -20.17 34.08
C CYS A 567 6.76 -19.37 34.99
N ILE A 568 6.80 -18.03 34.92
CA ILE A 568 5.90 -17.15 35.67
C ILE A 568 4.43 -17.45 35.36
N SER A 569 4.11 -17.69 34.08
CA SER A 569 2.74 -17.96 33.63
C SER A 569 2.17 -19.24 34.26
N VAL A 570 2.98 -20.31 34.31
CA VAL A 570 2.60 -21.55 35.02
C VAL A 570 2.47 -21.29 36.52
N LEU A 571 3.47 -20.65 37.14
CA LEU A 571 3.46 -20.35 38.58
C LEU A 571 2.21 -19.59 39.02
N ASN A 572 1.76 -18.61 38.23
CA ASN A 572 0.57 -17.80 38.51
C ASN A 572 -0.75 -18.60 38.46
N LYS A 573 -0.76 -19.79 37.85
CA LYS A 573 -1.95 -20.64 37.73
C LYS A 573 -1.94 -21.85 38.67
N LEU A 574 -0.82 -22.12 39.34
CA LEU A 574 -0.74 -23.16 40.35
C LEU A 574 -1.65 -22.81 41.53
N ASN A 575 -2.54 -23.73 41.90
CA ASN A 575 -3.40 -23.60 43.06
C ASN A 575 -3.50 -24.95 43.80
N SER A 576 -4.17 -24.96 44.95
CA SER A 576 -4.33 -26.17 45.76
C SER A 576 -5.05 -27.29 45.01
N GLN A 577 -6.03 -26.97 44.17
CA GLN A 577 -6.78 -27.94 43.35
C GLN A 577 -5.89 -28.60 42.30
N PHE A 578 -5.04 -27.82 41.63
CA PHE A 578 -4.02 -28.30 40.72
C PHE A 578 -3.06 -29.29 41.42
N TYR A 579 -2.55 -28.93 42.60
CA TYR A 579 -1.65 -29.82 43.35
C TYR A 579 -2.32 -31.14 43.74
N THR A 580 -3.57 -31.08 44.23
CA THR A 580 -4.32 -32.27 44.64
C THR A 580 -4.73 -33.16 43.47
N GLY A 581 -4.82 -32.61 42.26
CA GLY A 581 -5.18 -33.36 41.04
C GLY A 581 -4.02 -34.16 40.44
N LEU A 582 -2.78 -33.95 40.90
CA LEU A 582 -1.59 -34.64 40.37
C LEU A 582 -1.34 -35.98 41.06
N PRO A 583 -0.78 -36.98 40.36
CA PRO A 583 -0.24 -38.20 40.98
C PRO A 583 0.83 -37.87 42.03
N ASN A 584 0.92 -38.66 43.10
CA ASN A 584 1.88 -38.43 44.20
C ASN A 584 3.34 -38.28 43.72
N GLU A 585 3.74 -39.05 42.71
CA GLU A 585 5.09 -38.99 42.12
C GLU A 585 5.37 -37.63 41.47
N VAL A 586 4.35 -37.05 40.84
CA VAL A 586 4.42 -35.76 40.13
C VAL A 586 4.32 -34.59 41.11
N GLN A 587 3.57 -34.75 42.21
CA GLN A 587 3.53 -33.78 43.31
C GLN A 587 4.92 -33.57 43.94
N VAL A 588 5.70 -34.65 44.10
CA VAL A 588 7.08 -34.59 44.61
C VAL A 588 7.99 -33.88 43.62
N LEU A 589 7.91 -34.22 42.33
CA LEU A 589 8.69 -33.56 41.27
C LEU A 589 8.36 -32.06 41.17
N LEU A 590 7.09 -31.69 41.26
CA LEU A 590 6.65 -30.29 41.27
C LEU A 590 7.21 -29.54 42.50
N ALA A 591 7.20 -30.15 43.69
CA ALA A 591 7.75 -29.53 44.89
C ALA A 591 9.26 -29.27 44.78
N ILE A 592 10.01 -30.22 44.21
CA ILE A 592 11.45 -30.05 43.91
C ILE A 592 11.64 -28.90 42.92
N GLN A 593 10.84 -28.86 41.86
CA GLN A 593 10.96 -27.87 40.80
C GLN A 593 10.61 -26.45 41.28
N LEU A 594 9.60 -26.32 42.13
CA LEU A 594 9.21 -25.07 42.81
C LEU A 594 10.29 -24.56 43.75
N PHE A 595 10.99 -25.47 44.44
CA PHE A 595 12.12 -25.09 45.28
C PHE A 595 13.26 -24.51 44.44
N ILE A 596 13.59 -25.14 43.31
CA ILE A 596 14.65 -24.68 42.39
C ILE A 596 14.26 -23.35 41.73
N SER A 597 13.05 -23.24 41.18
CA SER A 597 12.61 -22.01 40.49
C SER A 597 12.51 -20.80 41.43
N ARG A 598 12.09 -21.01 42.69
CA ARG A 598 12.03 -19.94 43.70
C ARG A 598 13.40 -19.44 44.14
N VAL A 599 14.42 -20.31 44.09
CA VAL A 599 15.82 -19.92 44.33
C VAL A 599 16.39 -19.14 43.14
N CYS A 600 16.03 -19.49 41.89
CA CYS A 600 16.52 -18.82 40.69
C CYS A 600 15.78 -17.52 40.33
N CYS A 601 14.51 -17.33 40.68
CA CYS A 601 13.76 -16.09 40.39
C CYS A 601 13.93 -14.98 41.45
N HIS A 602 14.63 -15.26 42.56
CA HIS A 602 14.92 -14.27 43.63
C HIS A 602 16.39 -13.81 43.67
N SER A 603 17.25 -14.36 42.81
CA SER A 603 18.55 -13.80 42.44
C SER A 603 18.40 -12.89 41.23
#